data_AF-A0A7N2LS84-F1
#
_entry.id   AF-A0A7N2LS84-F1
#
_cell.length_a   1.000
_cell.length_b   1.000
_cell.length_c   1.000
_cell.angle_alpha   90.00
_cell.angle_beta   90.00
_cell.angle_gamma   90.00
#
_symmetry.space_group_name_H-M   'P 1'
#
loop_
_entity.id
_entity.type
_entity.pdbx_description
1 polymer ?
#
loop_
_entity_poly.entity_id
_entity_poly.type
_entity_poly.pdbx_seq_one_letter_code
_entity_poly.pdbx_strand_id
1 'polypeptide(L)' 'MFPAEIEDIIEKGTLEGVSTEQLASSIATMAFFNSIEENVNSPFVDAARLAGQKHIGGKRDDITVIVGHVLA' A
#
# COMPACT_ATOMS: atom_id res chain seq x y z
N MET A 1 -3.39 -0.27 -2.82
CA MET A 1 -3.01 -1.17 -1.73
C MET A 1 -4.11 -1.16 -0.69
N PHE A 2 -4.60 -2.32 -0.28
CA PHE A 2 -5.59 -2.50 0.76
C PHE A 2 -4.95 -2.40 2.16
N PRO A 3 -5.74 -2.08 3.20
CA PRO A 3 -5.26 -2.05 4.58
C PRO A 3 -4.61 -3.36 5.04
N ALA A 4 -5.19 -4.51 4.69
CA ALA A 4 -4.64 -5.82 5.07
C ALA A 4 -3.21 -6.04 4.54
N GLU A 5 -2.89 -5.55 3.33
CA GLU A 5 -1.53 -5.63 2.79
C GLU A 5 -0.53 -4.76 3.61
N ILE A 6 -1.00 -3.65 4.20
CA ILE A 6 -0.19 -2.82 5.11
C ILE A 6 0.05 -3.56 6.43
N GLU A 7 -1.01 -4.13 6.99
CA GLU A 7 -0.97 -4.90 8.24
C GLU A 7 0.02 -6.06 8.13
N ASP A 8 0.00 -6.81 7.03
CA ASP A 8 0.95 -7.90 6.76
C ASP A 8 2.42 -7.44 6.76
N ILE A 9 2.71 -6.23 6.27
CA ILE A 9 4.06 -5.65 6.28
C ILE A 9 4.45 -5.27 7.71
N ILE A 10 3.53 -4.66 8.46
CA ILE A 10 3.75 -4.25 9.85
C ILE A 10 4.04 -5.47 10.72
N GLU A 11 3.22 -6.52 10.61
CA GLU A 11 3.38 -7.76 11.41
C GLU A 11 4.75 -8.40 11.17
N LYS A 12 5.18 -8.50 9.90
CA LYS A 12 6.52 -8.99 9.56
C LYS A 12 7.64 -8.12 10.14
N GLY A 13 7.49 -6.80 10.10
CA GLY A 13 8.48 -5.86 10.63
C GLY A 13 8.57 -5.84 12.17
N THR A 14 7.46 -6.05 12.88
CA THR A 14 7.45 -6.11 14.36
C THR A 14 8.21 -7.30 14.94
N LEU A 15 8.36 -8.38 14.17
CA LEU A 15 9.19 -9.54 14.54
C LEU A 15 10.69 -9.26 14.43
N GLU A 16 11.10 -8.24 13.67
CA GLU A 16 12.49 -7.97 13.31
C GLU A 16 13.06 -6.66 13.91
N GLY A 17 12.28 -5.88 14.67
CA GLY A 17 12.76 -4.64 15.28
C GLY A 17 13.02 -3.52 14.26
N VAL A 18 12.21 -3.48 13.19
CA VAL A 18 12.38 -2.59 12.03
C VAL A 18 12.10 -1.12 12.39
N SER A 19 12.91 -0.19 11.86
CA SER A 19 12.71 1.24 12.07
C SER A 19 11.46 1.75 11.34
N THR A 20 10.86 2.85 11.81
CA THR A 20 9.70 3.47 11.15
C THR A 20 9.99 3.91 9.72
N GLU A 21 11.22 4.33 9.43
CA GLU A 21 11.69 4.68 8.09
C GLU A 21 11.69 3.46 7.16
N GLN A 22 12.22 2.33 7.63
CA GLN A 22 12.24 1.09 6.85
C GLN A 22 10.83 0.56 6.58
N LEU A 23 9.94 0.68 7.57
CA LEU A 23 8.53 0.31 7.42
C LEU A 23 7.83 1.21 6.40
N ALA A 24 8.05 2.53 6.47
CA ALA A 24 7.51 3.48 5.49
C ALA A 24 7.99 3.18 4.07
N SER A 25 9.30 2.91 3.91
CA SER A 25 9.91 2.55 2.64
C SER A 25 9.36 1.24 2.07
N SER A 26 9.17 0.22 2.91
CA SER A 26 8.59 -1.07 2.50
C SER A 26 7.15 -0.93 2.01
N ILE A 27 6.33 -0.18 2.74
CA ILE A 27 4.94 0.12 2.38
C ILE A 27 4.90 0.91 1.07
N ALA A 28 5.74 1.95 0.91
CA ALA A 28 5.79 2.76 -0.29
C ALA A 28 6.25 1.94 -1.51
N THR A 29 7.24 1.07 -1.34
CA THR A 29 7.76 0.18 -2.40
C THR A 29 6.68 -0.77 -2.88
N MET A 30 5.95 -1.40 -1.96
CA MET A 30 4.85 -2.28 -2.33
C MET A 30 3.75 -1.49 -3.07
N ALA A 31 3.32 -0.37 -2.50
CA ALA A 31 2.33 0.50 -3.14
C ALA A 31 2.75 0.94 -4.55
N PHE A 32 4.05 1.21 -4.77
CA PHE A 32 4.61 1.53 -6.08
C PHE A 32 4.44 0.38 -7.08
N PHE A 33 4.80 -0.86 -6.71
CA PHE A 33 4.60 -2.01 -7.58
C PHE A 33 3.12 -2.20 -7.93
N ASN A 34 2.22 -2.10 -6.95
CA ASN A 34 0.78 -2.14 -7.22
C ASN A 34 0.28 -0.97 -8.08
N SER A 35 0.95 0.19 -8.07
CA SER A 35 0.55 1.35 -8.86
C SER A 35 0.82 1.18 -10.36
N ILE A 36 1.86 0.41 -10.71
CA ILE A 36 2.31 0.20 -12.09
C ILE A 36 1.85 -1.14 -12.68
N GLU A 37 1.39 -2.07 -11.85
CA GLU A 37 0.88 -3.37 -12.28
C GLU A 37 -0.43 -3.21 -13.05
N GLU A 38 -0.47 -3.73 -14.28
CA GLU A 38 -1.57 -3.55 -15.22
C GLU A 38 -2.76 -4.47 -14.91
N ASN A 39 -2.51 -5.58 -14.18
CA ASN A 39 -3.51 -6.60 -13.89
C ASN A 39 -3.73 -6.82 -12.38
N VAL A 40 -3.50 -5.79 -11.55
CA VAL A 40 -3.81 -5.85 -10.12
C VAL A 40 -5.26 -5.43 -9.86
N ASN A 41 -5.93 -6.18 -8.98
CA ASN A 41 -7.15 -5.66 -8.39
C ASN A 41 -6.77 -4.74 -7.22
N SER A 42 -6.97 -3.44 -7.38
CA SER A 42 -6.62 -2.43 -6.40
C SER A 42 -7.88 -1.76 -5.81
N PRO A 43 -7.80 -1.11 -4.64
CA PRO A 43 -8.93 -0.34 -4.11
C PRO A 43 -9.46 0.71 -5.08
N PHE A 44 -8.59 1.25 -5.95
CA PHE A 44 -8.98 2.20 -6.98
C PHE A 44 -9.83 1.53 -8.08
N VAL A 45 -9.49 0.32 -8.51
CA VAL A 45 -10.30 -0.47 -9.46
C VAL A 45 -11.68 -0.75 -8.88
N ASP A 46 -11.75 -1.18 -7.62
CA ASP A 46 -13.03 -1.43 -6.94
C ASP A 46 -13.88 -0.16 -6.84
N ALA A 47 -13.28 0.97 -6.45
CA ALA A 47 -13.97 2.25 -6.40
C ALA A 47 -14.45 2.72 -7.78
N ALA A 48 -13.62 2.59 -8.83
CA ALA A 48 -13.99 2.91 -10.21
C ALA A 48 -15.18 2.07 -10.68
N ARG A 49 -15.16 0.76 -10.39
CA ARG A 49 -16.26 -0.16 -10.72
C ARG A 49 -17.55 0.23 -10.02
N LEU A 50 -17.50 0.56 -8.72
CA LEU A 50 -18.67 1.04 -7.96
C LEU A 50 -19.21 2.37 -8.49
N ALA A 51 -18.34 3.23 -9.02
CA ALA A 51 -18.69 4.48 -9.68
C ALA A 51 -19.15 4.31 -11.14
N GLY A 52 -19.25 3.08 -11.65
CA GLY A 52 -19.63 2.79 -13.06
C GLY A 52 -18.54 3.15 -14.08
N GLN A 53 -17.32 3.41 -13.64
CA GLN A 53 -16.17 3.70 -14.50
C GLN A 53 -15.43 2.42 -14.87
N LYS A 54 -14.90 2.39 -16.09
CA LYS A 54 -14.03 1.30 -16.54
C LYS A 54 -12.58 1.66 -16.24
N HIS A 55 -11.97 0.97 -15.29
CA HIS A 55 -10.54 1.06 -14.98
C HIS A 55 -9.98 -0.33 -14.72
N ILE A 56 -8.76 -0.60 -15.18
CA ILE A 56 -8.02 -1.84 -14.93
C ILE A 56 -6.61 -1.51 -14.44
N GLY A 57 -6.07 -2.37 -13.57
CA GLY A 57 -4.73 -2.21 -13.02
C GLY A 57 -4.62 -1.12 -11.95
N GLY A 58 -3.38 -0.88 -11.55
CA GLY A 58 -3.01 0.12 -10.57
C GLY A 58 -3.39 1.55 -10.98
N LYS A 59 -3.25 2.47 -10.04
CA LYS A 59 -3.34 3.91 -10.29
C LYS A 59 -1.94 4.50 -10.18
N ARG A 60 -1.36 4.94 -11.30
CA ARG A 60 -0.10 5.70 -11.29
C ARG A 60 -0.35 7.09 -10.71
N ASP A 61 0.22 7.34 -9.54
CA ASP A 61 0.09 8.59 -8.80
C ASP A 61 1.28 8.72 -7.85
N ASP A 62 1.49 9.91 -7.29
CA ASP A 62 2.54 10.12 -6.28
C ASP A 62 2.21 9.33 -5.00
N ILE A 63 3.22 8.66 -4.44
CA ILE A 63 3.09 7.85 -3.23
C ILE A 63 3.86 8.53 -2.10
N THR A 64 3.14 8.89 -1.04
CA THR A 64 3.72 9.43 0.20
C THR A 64 3.27 8.57 1.37
N VAL A 65 4.21 8.09 2.19
CA VAL A 65 3.94 7.24 3.36
C VAL A 65 4.57 7.88 4.60
N ILE A 66 3.80 7.98 5.68
CA ILE A 66 4.24 8.43 6.99
C ILE A 66 3.96 7.32 7.99
N VAL A 67 4.95 6.94 8.80
CA VAL A 67 4.83 5.92 9.84
C VAL A 67 5.17 6.54 11.19
N GLY A 68 4.26 6.40 12.15
CA GLY A 68 4.44 6.83 13.53
C GLY A 68 4.37 5.63 14.48
N HIS A 69 5.32 5.54 15.41
CA HIS A 69 5.31 4.55 16.47
C HIS A 69 4.85 5.21 17.77
N VAL A 70 3.73 4.73 18.31
CA VAL A 70 3.22 5.19 19.61
C VAL A 70 3.97 4.48 20.72
N LEU A 71 4.68 5.25 21.54
CA LEU A 71 5.37 4.73 22.73
C LEU A 71 4.43 4.82 23.94
N ALA A 72 4.51 3.83 24.83
CA ALA A 72 3.77 3.78 26.09
C ALA A 72 4.45 4.64 27.17
#